data_AF-A0A401G0L0-F1
#
_entry.id   AF-A0A401G0L0-F1
#
_cell.length_a   1.000
_cell.length_b   1.000
_cell.length_c   1.000
_cell.angle_alpha   90.00
_cell.angle_beta   90.00
_cell.angle_gamma   90.00
#
_symmetry.space_group_name_H-M   'P 1'
#
loop_
_entity.id
_entity.type
_entity.pdbx_description
1 polymer ?
#
loop_
_entity_poly.entity_id
_entity_poly.type
_entity_poly.pdbx_seq_one_letter_code
_entity_poly.pdbx_strand_id
1 'polypeptide(L)'
;MINWNWKEFINELELIVGGLDILKTQCFDFHSGFNEKLNLQNKLQHPVIISFSAIYNYANICYEFINQYLQLSKSDQVEIENIDQYIDEVVQRCIELTKIMFIGSMSAMEFGVREVIKLFPNHEIYESIERKEKLIHEFDKVFDTLNNESKDKLRKFRKKFKNVPIFDSFQYIINKSKSLNLLTKEEAELWKTIIDLRNSAVHNGMYAIKDLSIDSENLKFHFLKNTGIKEDMDFFVYLCVNAVDMKCIWLQRLFEIE
;
A
#
# COMPACT_ATOMS: atom_id res chain seq x y z
N MET A 1 18.74 15.25 16.58
CA MET A 1 17.91 16.25 15.89
C MET A 1 18.63 16.62 14.62
N ILE A 2 17.93 16.60 13.49
CA ILE A 2 18.46 17.19 12.26
C ILE A 2 18.29 18.70 12.43
N ASN A 3 19.34 19.49 12.20
CA ASN A 3 19.31 20.93 12.47
C ASN A 3 18.96 21.64 11.16
N TRP A 4 17.67 21.86 10.92
CA TRP A 4 17.16 22.44 9.69
C TRP A 4 17.17 23.96 9.80
N ASN A 5 17.72 24.66 8.81
CA ASN A 5 17.44 26.09 8.70
C ASN A 5 16.06 26.33 8.06
N TRP A 6 15.50 27.52 8.26
CA TRP A 6 14.16 27.87 7.78
C TRP A 6 13.96 27.63 6.27
N LYS A 7 15.00 27.88 5.46
CA LYS A 7 14.94 27.70 4.01
C LYS A 7 14.91 26.21 3.64
N GLU A 8 15.74 25.39 4.27
CA GLU A 8 15.74 23.93 4.10
C GLU A 8 14.36 23.36 4.45
N PHE A 9 13.78 23.80 5.57
CA PHE A 9 12.44 23.43 6.00
C PHE A 9 11.35 23.76 4.98
N ILE A 10 11.36 24.97 4.42
CA ILE A 10 10.41 25.34 3.37
C ILE A 10 10.58 24.47 2.13
N ASN A 11 11.83 24.27 1.66
CA ASN A 11 12.09 23.47 0.46
C ASN A 11 11.57 22.04 0.60
N GLU A 12 11.71 21.46 1.78
CA GLU A 12 11.29 20.10 2.07
C GLU A 12 9.77 19.97 2.17
N LEU A 13 9.08 20.98 2.74
CA LEU A 13 7.61 21.06 2.63
C LEU A 13 7.16 21.14 1.16
N GLU A 14 7.86 21.89 0.32
CA GLU A 14 7.57 21.95 -1.13
C GLU A 14 7.76 20.60 -1.81
N LEU A 15 8.81 19.85 -1.47
CA LEU A 15 9.04 18.50 -2.01
C LEU A 15 7.89 17.55 -1.66
N ILE A 16 7.43 17.55 -0.42
CA ILE A 16 6.29 16.74 0.01
C ILE A 16 5.02 17.12 -0.75
N VAL A 17 4.72 18.43 -0.83
CA VAL A 17 3.53 18.95 -1.53
C VAL A 17 3.57 18.56 -3.00
N GLY A 18 4.72 18.70 -3.67
CA GLY A 18 4.93 18.27 -5.05
C GLY A 18 4.73 16.77 -5.24
N GLY A 19 5.28 15.95 -4.35
CA GLY A 19 5.09 14.50 -4.37
C GLY A 19 3.63 14.08 -4.17
N LEU A 20 2.89 14.77 -3.30
CA LEU A 20 1.47 14.52 -3.07
C LEU A 20 0.61 14.90 -4.29
N ASP A 21 0.97 15.98 -4.99
CA ASP A 21 0.30 16.34 -6.24
C ASP A 21 0.57 15.34 -7.36
N ILE A 22 1.79 14.80 -7.46
CA ILE A 22 2.10 13.69 -8.37
C ILE A 22 1.22 12.48 -8.05
N LEU A 23 1.16 12.07 -6.78
CA LEU A 23 0.36 10.93 -6.33
C LEU A 23 -1.14 11.11 -6.65
N LYS A 24 -1.68 12.30 -6.38
CA LYS A 24 -3.08 12.65 -6.70
C LYS A 24 -3.33 12.57 -8.21
N THR A 25 -2.43 13.14 -9.01
CA THR A 25 -2.52 13.16 -10.47
C THR A 25 -2.48 11.73 -11.03
N GLN A 26 -1.53 10.90 -10.59
CA GLN A 26 -1.46 9.48 -10.99
C GLN A 26 -2.76 8.73 -10.69
N CYS A 27 -3.34 8.92 -9.50
CA CYS A 27 -4.59 8.27 -9.13
C CYS A 27 -5.76 8.75 -10.00
N PHE A 28 -5.82 10.05 -10.30
CA PHE A 28 -6.86 10.66 -11.13
C PHE A 28 -6.76 10.24 -12.59
N ASP A 29 -5.55 10.30 -13.17
CA ASP A 29 -5.29 9.94 -14.56
C ASP A 29 -5.55 8.46 -14.80
N PHE A 30 -5.10 7.59 -13.89
CA PHE A 30 -5.39 6.17 -13.99
C PHE A 30 -6.89 5.90 -13.85
N HIS A 31 -7.58 6.54 -12.91
CA HIS A 31 -9.03 6.42 -12.79
C HIS A 31 -9.76 6.82 -14.09
N SER A 32 -9.34 7.92 -14.70
CA SER A 32 -9.95 8.43 -15.94
C SER A 32 -9.65 7.53 -17.14
N GLY A 33 -8.38 7.20 -17.38
CA GLY A 33 -7.96 6.37 -18.51
C GLY A 33 -8.42 4.91 -18.41
N PHE A 34 -8.43 4.33 -17.21
CA PHE A 34 -8.87 2.95 -17.00
C PHE A 34 -10.38 2.77 -17.27
N ASN A 35 -11.18 3.79 -16.93
CA ASN A 35 -12.62 3.81 -17.23
C ASN A 35 -12.90 3.81 -18.74
N GLU A 36 -12.11 4.55 -19.51
CA GLU A 36 -12.25 4.61 -20.96
C GLU A 36 -11.90 3.27 -21.61
N LYS A 37 -10.81 2.63 -21.17
CA LYS A 37 -10.30 1.39 -21.77
C LYS A 37 -11.21 0.17 -21.54
N LEU A 38 -11.89 0.07 -20.39
CA LEU A 38 -12.67 -1.12 -20.05
C LEU A 38 -14.18 -1.01 -20.29
N ASN A 39 -14.68 0.15 -20.76
CA ASN A 39 -16.11 0.39 -21.04
C ASN A 39 -17.07 -0.16 -19.95
N LEU A 40 -16.68 0.00 -18.68
CA LEU A 40 -17.36 -0.65 -17.55
C LEU A 40 -18.75 -0.01 -17.35
N GLN A 41 -19.80 -0.83 -17.44
CA GLN A 41 -21.20 -0.39 -17.31
C GLN A 41 -21.57 0.11 -15.89
N ASN A 42 -20.77 -0.19 -14.86
CA ASN A 42 -20.97 0.25 -13.47
C ASN A 42 -19.69 0.86 -12.87
N LYS A 43 -19.27 2.01 -13.43
CA LYS A 43 -17.99 2.68 -13.17
C LYS A 43 -17.64 2.88 -11.68
N LEU A 44 -18.60 3.30 -10.85
CA LEU A 44 -18.29 3.71 -9.47
C LEU A 44 -18.04 2.56 -8.48
N GLN A 45 -18.46 1.33 -8.81
CA GLN A 45 -18.32 0.18 -7.91
C GLN A 45 -17.15 -0.74 -8.27
N HIS A 46 -16.40 -0.41 -9.33
CA HIS A 46 -15.29 -1.26 -9.75
C HIS A 46 -14.17 -1.21 -8.69
N PRO A 47 -13.62 -2.36 -8.25
CA PRO A 47 -12.62 -2.37 -7.17
C PRO A 47 -11.35 -1.57 -7.44
N VAL A 48 -10.93 -1.49 -8.71
CA VAL A 48 -9.84 -0.59 -9.13
C VAL A 48 -10.16 0.85 -8.77
N ILE A 49 -11.36 1.30 -9.12
CA ILE A 49 -11.81 2.69 -8.96
C ILE A 49 -11.95 3.04 -7.48
N ILE A 50 -12.55 2.13 -6.71
CA ILE A 50 -12.67 2.29 -5.25
C ILE A 50 -11.29 2.45 -4.61
N SER A 51 -10.34 1.57 -4.96
CA SER A 51 -9.01 1.60 -4.36
C SER A 51 -8.19 2.83 -4.75
N PHE A 52 -8.24 3.30 -6.01
CA PHE A 52 -7.57 4.55 -6.42
C PHE A 52 -8.23 5.79 -5.82
N SER A 53 -9.55 5.81 -5.71
CA SER A 53 -10.27 6.92 -5.05
C SER A 53 -9.89 7.02 -3.57
N ALA A 54 -9.75 5.88 -2.88
CA ALA A 54 -9.29 5.88 -1.50
C ALA A 54 -7.86 6.43 -1.34
N ILE A 55 -6.93 6.01 -2.20
CA ILE A 55 -5.55 6.52 -2.21
C ILE A 55 -5.54 8.02 -2.50
N TYR A 56 -6.28 8.48 -3.51
CA TYR A 56 -6.45 9.90 -3.82
C TYR A 56 -6.94 10.70 -2.61
N ASN A 57 -7.95 10.19 -1.89
CA ASN A 57 -8.48 10.87 -0.72
C ASN A 57 -7.46 10.96 0.42
N TYR A 58 -6.70 9.89 0.69
CA TYR A 58 -5.61 9.93 1.68
C TYR A 58 -4.54 10.97 1.29
N ALA A 59 -4.14 10.99 0.01
CA ALA A 59 -3.18 11.94 -0.51
C ALA A 59 -3.70 13.38 -0.43
N ASN A 60 -4.98 13.62 -0.76
CA ASN A 60 -5.58 14.94 -0.74
C ASN A 60 -5.69 15.51 0.68
N ILE A 61 -6.10 14.69 1.66
CA ILE A 61 -6.13 15.11 3.06
C ILE A 61 -4.72 15.47 3.53
N CYS A 62 -3.73 14.61 3.25
CA CYS A 62 -2.34 14.88 3.60
C CYS A 62 -1.83 16.18 2.95
N TYR A 63 -2.16 16.39 1.67
CA TYR A 63 -1.81 17.59 0.90
C TYR A 63 -2.39 18.85 1.54
N GLU A 64 -3.67 18.86 1.90
CA GLU A 64 -4.32 20.02 2.49
C GLU A 64 -3.65 20.45 3.80
N PHE A 65 -3.29 19.50 4.67
CA PHE A 65 -2.61 19.80 5.93
C PHE A 65 -1.18 20.30 5.72
N ILE A 66 -0.40 19.62 4.88
CA ILE A 66 1.02 19.99 4.68
C ILE A 66 1.15 21.30 3.88
N ASN A 67 0.28 21.52 2.91
CA ASN A 67 0.24 22.79 2.18
C ASN A 67 -0.15 23.96 3.11
N GLN A 68 -1.03 23.75 4.10
CA GLN A 68 -1.29 24.79 5.11
C GLN A 68 -0.03 25.18 5.89
N TYR A 69 0.78 24.20 6.31
CA TYR A 69 2.08 24.48 6.95
C TYR A 69 3.02 25.24 6.02
N LEU A 70 3.08 24.86 4.74
CA LEU A 70 3.88 25.54 3.73
C LEU A 70 3.45 27.01 3.55
N GLN A 71 2.15 27.26 3.43
CA GLN A 71 1.62 28.63 3.27
C GLN A 71 1.90 29.49 4.51
N LEU A 72 1.72 28.93 5.71
CA LEU A 72 2.05 29.63 6.96
C LEU A 72 3.54 29.96 7.04
N SER A 73 4.40 29.01 6.67
CA SER A 73 5.86 29.18 6.73
C SER A 73 6.39 30.19 5.70
N LYS A 74 5.63 30.46 4.63
CA LYS A 74 5.95 31.48 3.62
C LYS A 74 5.30 32.84 3.91
N SER A 75 4.44 32.93 4.91
CA SER A 75 3.67 34.14 5.18
C SER A 75 4.47 35.11 6.04
N ASP A 76 4.67 36.32 5.55
CA ASP A 76 5.25 37.43 6.33
C ASP A 76 4.32 37.92 7.46
N GLN A 77 3.08 37.41 7.53
CA GLN A 77 2.07 37.84 8.50
C GLN A 77 2.07 37.06 9.82
N VAL A 78 2.84 35.97 9.91
CA VAL A 78 2.88 35.10 11.09
C VAL A 78 4.21 35.31 11.81
N GLU A 79 4.18 35.98 12.96
CA GLU A 79 5.34 36.04 13.86
C GLU A 79 5.48 34.69 14.58
N ILE A 80 6.54 33.96 14.25
CA ILE A 80 6.91 32.71 14.92
C ILE A 80 7.94 33.04 16.00
N GLU A 81 7.51 33.06 17.26
CA GLU A 81 8.36 33.44 18.40
C GLU A 81 9.56 32.50 18.58
N ASN A 82 9.40 31.21 18.29
CA ASN A 82 10.44 30.19 18.40
C ASN A 82 10.47 29.31 17.15
N ILE A 83 11.32 29.69 16.19
CA ILE A 83 11.46 29.03 14.89
C ILE A 83 11.89 27.56 15.06
N ASP A 84 12.86 27.28 15.93
CA ASP A 84 13.40 25.93 16.09
C ASP A 84 12.32 24.97 16.63
N GLN A 85 11.59 25.40 17.66
CA GLN A 85 10.48 24.61 18.19
C GLN A 85 9.35 24.42 17.15
N TYR A 86 9.03 25.46 16.38
CA TYR A 86 8.03 25.36 15.32
C TYR A 86 8.43 24.34 14.25
N ILE A 87 9.67 24.40 13.76
CA ILE A 87 10.20 23.44 12.79
C ILE A 87 10.09 22.03 13.35
N ASP A 88 10.57 21.79 14.58
CA ASP A 88 10.53 20.47 15.21
C ASP A 88 9.10 19.92 15.30
N GLU A 89 8.14 20.74 15.74
CA GLU A 89 6.73 20.34 15.82
C GLU A 89 6.11 20.02 14.46
N VAL A 90 6.37 20.86 13.44
CA VAL A 90 5.81 20.65 12.10
C VAL A 90 6.44 19.44 11.42
N VAL A 91 7.75 19.22 11.57
CA VAL A 91 8.45 18.05 11.02
C VAL A 91 7.83 16.77 11.56
N GLN A 92 7.63 16.66 12.88
CA GLN A 92 6.99 15.49 13.50
C GLN A 92 5.57 15.26 12.99
N ARG A 93 4.79 16.33 12.80
CA ARG A 93 3.42 16.23 12.26
C ARG A 93 3.42 15.80 10.80
N CYS A 94 4.33 16.34 9.98
CA CYS A 94 4.45 15.97 8.56
C CYS A 94 4.79 14.48 8.43
N ILE A 95 5.77 14.01 9.21
CA ILE A 95 6.14 12.59 9.27
C ILE A 95 4.93 11.69 9.61
N GLU A 96 4.19 12.00 10.67
CA GLU A 96 3.04 11.16 11.04
C GLU A 96 1.90 11.25 10.01
N LEU A 97 1.68 12.41 9.40
CA LEU A 97 0.69 12.57 8.34
C LEU A 97 1.04 11.74 7.10
N THR A 98 2.29 11.79 6.62
CA THR A 98 2.71 11.03 5.45
C THR A 98 2.75 9.53 5.73
N LYS A 99 3.10 9.13 6.95
CA LYS A 99 3.02 7.73 7.43
C LYS A 99 1.59 7.19 7.46
N ILE A 100 0.64 7.94 8.02
CA ILE A 100 -0.79 7.55 8.05
C ILE A 100 -1.32 7.42 6.62
N MET A 101 -1.00 8.38 5.76
CA MET A 101 -1.33 8.36 4.34
C MET A 101 -0.78 7.10 3.65
N PHE A 102 0.48 6.74 3.92
CA PHE A 102 1.11 5.54 3.38
C PHE A 102 0.42 4.25 3.83
N ILE A 103 0.18 4.10 5.13
CA ILE A 103 -0.51 2.93 5.69
C ILE A 103 -1.92 2.79 5.10
N GLY A 104 -2.66 3.89 5.02
CA GLY A 104 -4.01 3.94 4.44
C GLY A 104 -4.00 3.55 2.96
N SER A 105 -3.10 4.14 2.19
CA SER A 105 -2.95 3.88 0.75
C SER A 105 -2.59 2.42 0.49
N MET A 106 -1.61 1.86 1.20
CA MET A 106 -1.23 0.44 1.07
C MET A 106 -2.37 -0.51 1.43
N SER A 107 -3.18 -0.16 2.44
CA SER A 107 -4.34 -0.97 2.81
C SER A 107 -5.44 -0.92 1.74
N ALA A 108 -5.66 0.25 1.13
CA ALA A 108 -6.56 0.40 -0.01
C ALA A 108 -6.05 -0.37 -1.25
N MET A 109 -4.74 -0.41 -1.49
CA MET A 109 -4.14 -1.22 -2.55
C MET A 109 -4.35 -2.71 -2.32
N GLU A 110 -4.07 -3.20 -1.11
CA GLU A 110 -4.27 -4.61 -0.75
C GLU A 110 -5.73 -5.03 -0.97
N PHE A 111 -6.67 -4.23 -0.48
CA PHE A 111 -8.10 -4.47 -0.71
C PHE A 111 -8.44 -4.48 -2.20
N GLY A 112 -8.03 -3.46 -2.95
CA GLY A 112 -8.29 -3.35 -4.38
C GLY A 112 -7.75 -4.53 -5.17
N VAL A 113 -6.52 -4.96 -4.90
CA VAL A 113 -5.88 -6.11 -5.55
C VAL A 113 -6.66 -7.39 -5.30
N ARG A 114 -7.06 -7.66 -4.05
CA ARG A 114 -7.86 -8.84 -3.69
C ARG A 114 -9.20 -8.87 -4.43
N GLU A 115 -9.90 -7.74 -4.45
CA GLU A 115 -11.21 -7.66 -5.10
C GLU A 115 -11.12 -7.70 -6.63
N VAL A 116 -10.06 -7.13 -7.23
CA VAL A 116 -9.81 -7.25 -8.68
C VAL A 116 -9.61 -8.70 -9.08
N ILE A 117 -8.84 -9.47 -8.32
CA ILE A 117 -8.57 -10.88 -8.64
C ILE A 117 -9.87 -11.70 -8.69
N LYS A 118 -10.86 -11.37 -7.83
CA LYS A 118 -12.18 -12.03 -7.84
C LYS A 118 -12.96 -11.83 -9.14
N LEU A 119 -12.61 -10.82 -9.94
CA LEU A 119 -13.20 -10.59 -11.27
C LEU A 119 -12.68 -11.58 -12.32
N PHE A 120 -11.61 -12.32 -12.03
CA PHE A 120 -10.97 -13.26 -12.94
C PHE A 120 -11.01 -14.71 -12.39
N PRO A 121 -12.20 -15.32 -12.25
CA PRO A 121 -12.35 -16.62 -11.59
C PRO A 121 -11.64 -17.79 -12.29
N ASN A 122 -11.26 -17.61 -13.56
CA ASN A 122 -10.54 -18.59 -14.37
C ASN A 122 -9.03 -18.33 -14.43
N HIS A 123 -8.53 -17.22 -13.86
CA HIS A 123 -7.11 -16.91 -13.85
C HIS A 123 -6.38 -17.66 -12.74
N GLU A 124 -5.15 -18.11 -12.98
CA GLU A 124 -4.37 -18.94 -12.05
C GLU A 124 -4.15 -18.25 -10.68
N ILE A 125 -4.09 -16.92 -10.68
CA ILE A 125 -3.97 -16.13 -9.45
C ILE A 125 -5.20 -16.28 -8.55
N TYR A 126 -6.41 -16.27 -9.10
CA TYR A 126 -7.65 -16.47 -8.36
C TYR A 126 -7.70 -17.88 -7.79
N GLU A 127 -7.35 -18.89 -8.59
CA GLU A 127 -7.29 -20.27 -8.13
C GLU A 127 -6.38 -20.38 -6.90
N SER A 128 -5.20 -19.75 -6.93
CA SER A 128 -4.24 -19.83 -5.81
C SER A 128 -4.74 -19.22 -4.49
N ILE A 129 -5.54 -18.16 -4.56
CA ILE A 129 -6.04 -17.43 -3.38
C ILE A 129 -7.30 -18.10 -2.83
N GLU A 130 -8.20 -18.54 -3.70
CA GLU A 130 -9.50 -19.13 -3.35
C GLU A 130 -9.46 -20.65 -3.19
N ARG A 131 -8.31 -21.30 -3.50
CA ARG A 131 -8.14 -22.75 -3.41
C ARG A 131 -8.57 -23.28 -2.04
N LYS A 132 -8.22 -22.58 -0.97
CA LYS A 132 -8.54 -23.00 0.39
C LYS A 132 -10.05 -22.94 0.64
N GLU A 133 -10.73 -21.87 0.26
CA GLU A 133 -12.18 -21.75 0.44
C GLU A 133 -12.92 -22.81 -0.35
N LYS A 134 -12.54 -23.03 -1.62
CA LYS A 134 -13.08 -24.12 -2.45
C LYS A 134 -12.85 -25.49 -1.81
N LEU A 135 -11.64 -25.78 -1.34
CA LEU A 135 -11.33 -27.04 -0.66
C LEU A 135 -12.10 -27.20 0.66
N ILE A 136 -12.31 -26.14 1.42
CA ILE A 136 -13.15 -26.17 2.64
C ILE A 136 -14.59 -26.47 2.28
N HIS A 137 -15.12 -25.84 1.23
CA HIS A 137 -16.48 -26.06 0.77
C HIS A 137 -16.70 -27.50 0.30
N GLU A 138 -15.80 -28.02 -0.54
CA GLU A 138 -15.83 -29.42 -0.99
C GLU A 138 -15.63 -30.41 0.17
N PHE A 139 -14.73 -30.10 1.11
CA PHE A 139 -14.57 -30.90 2.32
C PHE A 139 -15.85 -30.92 3.15
N ASP A 140 -16.50 -29.77 3.34
CA ASP A 140 -17.74 -29.67 4.12
C ASP A 140 -18.88 -30.46 3.46
N LYS A 141 -19.01 -30.43 2.12
CA LYS A 141 -19.97 -31.29 1.39
C LYS A 141 -19.76 -32.77 1.70
N VAL A 142 -18.53 -33.26 1.58
CA VAL A 142 -18.22 -34.67 1.88
C VAL A 142 -18.47 -34.96 3.36
N PHE A 143 -17.97 -34.10 4.26
CA PHE A 143 -18.12 -34.24 5.70
C PHE A 143 -19.59 -34.37 6.12
N ASP A 144 -20.49 -33.60 5.51
CA ASP A 144 -21.91 -33.61 5.84
C ASP A 144 -22.62 -34.91 5.44
N THR A 145 -22.12 -35.62 4.43
CA THR A 145 -22.64 -36.95 4.03
C THR A 145 -22.21 -38.11 4.94
N LEU A 146 -21.23 -37.88 5.82
CA LEU A 146 -20.69 -38.93 6.68
C LEU A 146 -21.62 -39.27 7.87
N ASN A 147 -21.49 -40.50 8.37
CA ASN A 147 -22.14 -40.93 9.61
C ASN A 147 -21.49 -40.25 10.84
N ASN A 148 -22.19 -40.30 11.99
CA ASN A 148 -21.76 -39.61 13.21
C ASN A 148 -20.39 -40.06 13.71
N GLU A 149 -20.09 -41.36 13.64
CA GLU A 149 -18.80 -41.90 14.07
C GLU A 149 -17.63 -41.35 13.24
N SER A 150 -17.80 -41.28 11.91
CA SER A 150 -16.79 -40.73 10.99
C SER A 150 -16.66 -39.21 11.15
N LYS A 151 -17.78 -38.50 11.37
CA LYS A 151 -17.78 -37.07 11.67
C LYS A 151 -16.99 -36.76 12.92
N ASP A 152 -17.15 -37.53 14.00
CA ASP A 152 -16.41 -37.31 15.24
C ASP A 152 -14.90 -37.54 15.07
N LYS A 153 -14.50 -38.55 14.29
CA LYS A 153 -13.08 -38.79 13.94
C LYS A 153 -12.47 -37.62 13.16
N LEU A 154 -13.23 -37.03 12.23
CA LEU A 154 -12.76 -35.93 11.38
C LEU A 154 -12.98 -34.54 11.96
N ARG A 155 -13.71 -34.39 13.06
CA ARG A 155 -14.07 -33.08 13.66
C ARG A 155 -12.85 -32.24 14.02
N LYS A 156 -11.83 -32.88 14.63
CA LYS A 156 -10.55 -32.24 14.96
C LYS A 156 -9.78 -31.83 13.70
N PHE A 157 -9.81 -32.65 12.65
CA PHE A 157 -9.19 -32.33 11.37
C PHE A 157 -9.90 -31.15 10.70
N ARG A 158 -11.23 -31.17 10.59
CA ARG A 158 -12.04 -30.07 10.05
C ARG A 158 -11.73 -28.75 10.74
N LYS A 159 -11.66 -28.74 12.08
CA LYS A 159 -11.29 -27.55 12.86
C LYS A 159 -9.89 -27.04 12.50
N LYS A 160 -8.89 -27.92 12.43
CA LYS A 160 -7.53 -27.56 12.02
C LYS A 160 -7.47 -27.04 10.58
N PHE A 161 -8.19 -27.69 9.66
CA PHE A 161 -8.23 -27.36 8.24
C PHE A 161 -8.83 -25.97 8.00
N LYS A 162 -9.95 -25.65 8.66
CA LYS A 162 -10.55 -24.31 8.61
C LYS A 162 -9.63 -23.21 9.14
N ASN A 163 -8.82 -23.55 10.15
CA ASN A 163 -7.88 -22.63 10.81
C ASN A 163 -6.53 -22.46 10.08
N VAL A 164 -6.25 -23.18 8.99
CA VAL A 164 -5.07 -22.87 8.15
C VAL A 164 -5.23 -21.44 7.62
N PRO A 165 -4.21 -20.57 7.57
CA PRO A 165 -4.37 -19.23 7.01
C PRO A 165 -4.82 -19.28 5.54
N ILE A 166 -5.64 -18.32 5.11
CA ILE A 166 -5.91 -18.15 3.67
C ILE A 166 -4.63 -17.61 3.03
N PHE A 167 -4.33 -18.07 1.82
CA PHE A 167 -3.20 -17.58 1.05
C PHE A 167 -3.60 -16.32 0.26
N ASP A 168 -4.15 -15.32 0.97
CA ASP A 168 -4.66 -14.07 0.40
C ASP A 168 -3.87 -12.84 0.88
N SER A 169 -2.83 -13.04 1.69
CA SER A 169 -1.99 -11.94 2.17
C SER A 169 -1.39 -11.19 0.98
N PHE A 170 -1.25 -9.86 1.10
CA PHE A 170 -0.74 -9.07 0.00
C PHE A 170 0.62 -9.58 -0.51
N GLN A 171 1.50 -9.98 0.42
CA GLN A 171 2.79 -10.58 0.07
C GLN A 171 2.66 -11.87 -0.74
N TYR A 172 1.70 -12.74 -0.40
CA TYR A 172 1.46 -13.96 -1.17
C TYR A 172 0.99 -13.62 -2.59
N ILE A 173 0.08 -12.65 -2.72
CA ILE A 173 -0.44 -12.21 -4.03
C ILE A 173 0.69 -11.66 -4.91
N ILE A 174 1.58 -10.83 -4.34
CA ILE A 174 2.76 -10.32 -5.05
C ILE A 174 3.69 -11.47 -5.48
N ASN A 175 3.98 -12.42 -4.59
CA ASN A 175 4.83 -13.57 -4.92
C ASN A 175 4.22 -14.44 -6.02
N LYS A 176 2.90 -14.66 -5.98
CA LYS A 176 2.20 -15.39 -7.04
C LYS A 176 2.21 -14.60 -8.34
N SER A 177 1.97 -13.30 -8.30
CA SER A 177 2.03 -12.41 -9.47
C SER A 177 3.39 -12.48 -10.17
N LYS A 178 4.49 -12.50 -9.40
CA LYS A 178 5.84 -12.75 -9.93
C LYS A 178 5.94 -14.11 -10.64
N SER A 179 5.43 -15.18 -10.02
CA SER A 179 5.47 -16.52 -10.64
C SER A 179 4.67 -16.64 -11.94
N LEU A 180 3.72 -15.73 -12.16
CA LEU A 180 2.88 -15.63 -13.35
C LEU A 180 3.40 -14.59 -14.36
N ASN A 181 4.61 -14.06 -14.17
CA ASN A 181 5.20 -12.99 -14.98
C ASN A 181 4.37 -11.69 -15.05
N LEU A 182 3.48 -11.44 -14.08
CA LEU A 182 2.80 -10.15 -13.92
C LEU A 182 3.73 -9.09 -13.32
N LEU A 183 4.82 -9.52 -12.67
CA LEU A 183 5.84 -8.65 -12.09
C LEU A 183 7.22 -9.19 -12.48
N THR A 184 8.13 -8.27 -12.82
CA THR A 184 9.57 -8.52 -12.92
C THR A 184 10.15 -8.85 -11.55
N LYS A 185 11.40 -9.30 -11.51
CA LYS A 185 12.09 -9.62 -10.27
C LYS A 185 12.27 -8.36 -9.42
N GLU A 186 12.62 -7.26 -10.06
CA GLU A 186 12.90 -5.96 -9.48
C GLU A 186 11.63 -5.36 -8.86
N GLU A 187 10.52 -5.33 -9.60
CA GLU A 187 9.22 -4.87 -9.10
C GLU A 187 8.75 -5.72 -7.91
N ALA A 188 8.96 -7.04 -7.95
CA ALA A 188 8.55 -7.92 -6.86
C ALA A 188 9.36 -7.72 -5.58
N GLU A 189 10.68 -7.45 -5.68
CA GLU A 189 11.48 -7.10 -4.50
C GLU A 189 11.11 -5.71 -3.97
N LEU A 190 10.83 -4.73 -4.84
CA LEU A 190 10.36 -3.42 -4.40
C LEU A 190 9.03 -3.52 -3.65
N TRP A 191 8.05 -4.25 -4.20
CA TRP A 191 6.78 -4.52 -3.51
C TRP A 191 6.98 -5.14 -2.13
N LYS A 192 7.84 -6.15 -2.04
CA LYS A 192 8.15 -6.82 -0.77
C LYS A 192 8.72 -5.83 0.24
N THR A 193 9.69 -5.02 -0.16
CA THR A 193 10.26 -3.98 0.72
C THR A 193 9.21 -2.98 1.18
N ILE A 194 8.33 -2.51 0.29
CA ILE A 194 7.24 -1.58 0.65
C ILE A 194 6.25 -2.23 1.63
N ILE A 195 5.86 -3.49 1.40
CA ILE A 195 4.96 -4.24 2.30
C ILE A 195 5.60 -4.44 3.68
N ASP A 196 6.89 -4.79 3.73
CA ASP A 196 7.64 -4.94 4.98
C ASP A 196 7.74 -3.61 5.75
N LEU A 197 7.96 -2.49 5.04
CA LEU A 197 7.97 -1.15 5.62
C LEU A 197 6.61 -0.79 6.20
N ARG A 198 5.51 -1.04 5.45
CA ARG A 198 4.15 -0.84 5.95
C ARG A 198 3.88 -1.65 7.22
N ASN A 199 4.28 -2.92 7.25
CA ASN A 199 4.07 -3.75 8.44
C ASN A 199 4.90 -3.25 9.64
N SER A 200 6.12 -2.77 9.39
CA SER A 200 6.96 -2.17 10.42
C SER A 200 6.35 -0.87 10.97
N ALA A 201 5.75 -0.06 10.08
CA ALA A 201 5.05 1.17 10.43
C ALA A 201 3.81 0.95 11.29
N VAL A 202 3.03 -0.09 10.98
CA VAL A 202 1.80 -0.41 11.70
C VAL A 202 2.07 -1.11 13.05
N HIS A 203 2.98 -2.07 13.08
CA HIS A 203 3.09 -3.00 14.22
C HIS A 203 4.31 -2.77 15.10
N ASN A 204 5.35 -2.13 14.58
CA ASN A 204 6.66 -2.09 15.22
C ASN A 204 7.16 -0.67 15.46
N GLY A 205 6.29 0.35 15.40
CA GLY A 205 6.67 1.73 15.67
C GLY A 205 7.86 2.20 14.82
N MET A 206 7.91 1.79 13.54
CA MET A 206 8.99 2.11 12.59
C MET A 206 10.35 1.47 12.88
N TYR A 207 10.42 0.42 13.70
CA TYR A 207 11.62 -0.40 13.83
C TYR A 207 11.66 -1.48 12.75
N ALA A 208 12.72 -1.48 11.94
CA ALA A 208 12.89 -2.47 10.88
C ALA A 208 13.00 -3.89 11.47
N ILE A 209 12.13 -4.80 11.04
CA ILE A 209 12.11 -6.20 11.52
C ILE A 209 13.27 -7.02 10.96
N LYS A 210 13.84 -6.55 9.85
CA LYS A 210 14.95 -7.16 9.10
C LYS A 210 15.72 -6.07 8.37
N ASP A 211 16.86 -6.41 7.80
CA ASP A 211 17.59 -5.49 6.92
C ASP A 211 16.74 -5.23 5.68
N LEU A 212 16.51 -3.95 5.38
CA LEU A 212 15.75 -3.50 4.23
C LEU A 212 16.64 -2.61 3.38
N SER A 213 16.70 -2.91 2.08
CA SER A 213 17.39 -2.07 1.12
C SER A 213 16.48 -1.75 -0.05
N ILE A 214 16.33 -0.47 -0.35
CA ILE A 214 15.80 0.00 -1.62
C ILE A 214 16.98 0.60 -2.36
N ASP A 215 17.34 0.01 -3.50
CA ASP A 215 18.30 0.57 -4.45
C ASP A 215 17.57 0.71 -5.78
N SER A 216 16.99 1.90 -6.00
CA SER A 216 16.44 2.32 -7.29
C SER A 216 17.24 3.51 -7.81
N GLU A 217 17.11 3.85 -9.10
CA GLU A 217 17.87 4.93 -9.73
C GLU A 217 17.81 6.26 -8.95
N ASN A 218 16.70 6.51 -8.25
CA ASN A 218 16.47 7.75 -7.52
C ASN A 218 16.41 7.57 -5.99
N LEU A 219 16.65 6.36 -5.47
CA LEU A 219 16.42 6.07 -4.06
C LEU A 219 17.37 5.00 -3.52
N LYS A 220 18.18 5.37 -2.52
CA LYS A 220 19.03 4.43 -1.80
C LYS A 220 18.75 4.51 -0.32
N PHE A 221 17.91 3.61 0.16
CA PHE A 221 17.70 3.43 1.60
C PHE A 221 18.27 2.10 2.05
N HIS A 222 18.98 2.13 3.18
CA HIS A 222 19.44 0.95 3.88
C HIS A 222 19.01 1.07 5.34
N PHE A 223 18.06 0.26 5.76
CA PHE A 223 17.64 0.15 7.15
C PHE A 223 18.19 -1.14 7.73
N LEU A 224 18.91 -1.02 8.85
CA LEU A 224 19.41 -2.18 9.57
C LEU A 224 18.31 -2.72 10.49
N LYS A 225 18.26 -4.04 10.65
CA LYS A 225 17.36 -4.70 11.59
C LYS A 225 17.46 -4.08 12.99
N ASN A 226 16.31 -3.90 13.62
CA ASN A 226 16.13 -3.28 14.95
C ASN A 226 16.60 -1.81 15.05
N THR A 227 16.85 -1.15 13.91
CA THR A 227 17.06 0.30 13.91
C THR A 227 15.75 1.02 13.60
N GLY A 228 15.57 2.18 14.24
CA GLY A 228 14.48 3.07 13.88
C GLY A 228 14.71 3.58 12.47
N ILE A 229 13.69 3.50 11.64
CA ILE A 229 13.67 4.10 10.32
C ILE A 229 13.72 5.62 10.55
N LYS A 230 14.87 6.25 10.24
CA LYS A 230 15.01 7.71 10.27
C LYS A 230 14.39 8.24 8.99
N GLU A 231 13.43 9.14 9.14
CA GLU A 231 12.53 9.53 8.08
C GLU A 231 12.84 10.95 7.64
N ASP A 232 13.18 11.10 6.37
CA ASP A 232 12.96 12.36 5.67
C ASP A 232 11.45 12.51 5.48
N MET A 233 10.94 13.75 5.54
CA MET A 233 9.49 13.99 5.61
C MET A 233 8.73 13.50 4.37
N ASP A 234 9.40 13.42 3.23
CA ASP A 234 8.87 13.02 1.92
C ASP A 234 8.96 11.50 1.66
N PHE A 235 9.68 10.75 2.50
CA PHE A 235 9.97 9.33 2.29
C PHE A 235 8.72 8.49 1.98
N PHE A 236 7.67 8.64 2.79
CA PHE A 236 6.43 7.89 2.62
C PHE A 236 5.62 8.32 1.39
N VAL A 237 5.70 9.60 1.01
CA VAL A 237 5.07 10.10 -0.22
C VAL A 237 5.73 9.44 -1.42
N TYR A 238 7.06 9.42 -1.45
CA TYR A 238 7.82 8.75 -2.50
C TYR A 238 7.44 7.27 -2.63
N LEU A 239 7.39 6.53 -1.50
CA LEU A 239 7.00 5.12 -1.51
C LEU A 239 5.59 4.92 -2.06
N CYS A 240 4.65 5.79 -1.71
CA CYS A 240 3.29 5.75 -2.21
C CYS A 240 3.19 5.96 -3.72
N VAL A 241 3.92 6.96 -4.26
CA VAL A 241 4.01 7.22 -5.70
C VAL A 241 4.47 5.96 -6.43
N ASN A 242 5.57 5.36 -5.97
CA ASN A 242 6.12 4.14 -6.59
C ASN A 242 5.16 2.95 -6.45
N ALA A 243 4.50 2.79 -5.30
CA ALA A 243 3.53 1.72 -5.10
C ALA A 243 2.29 1.88 -6.01
N VAL A 244 1.85 3.11 -6.26
CA VAL A 244 0.78 3.42 -7.22
C VAL A 244 1.22 3.04 -8.64
N ASP A 245 2.40 3.45 -9.07
CA ASP A 245 2.92 3.12 -10.41
C ASP A 245 3.03 1.61 -10.62
N MET A 246 3.61 0.90 -9.64
CA MET A 246 3.70 -0.55 -9.71
C MET A 246 2.33 -1.23 -9.74
N LYS A 247 1.33 -0.69 -9.04
CA LYS A 247 -0.03 -1.20 -9.08
C LYS A 247 -0.66 -0.97 -10.45
N CYS A 248 -0.44 0.20 -11.07
CA CYS A 248 -0.90 0.50 -12.43
C CYS A 248 -0.32 -0.50 -13.43
N ILE A 249 0.99 -0.76 -13.37
CA ILE A 249 1.68 -1.74 -14.22
C ILE A 249 1.11 -3.14 -14.01
N TRP A 250 0.93 -3.55 -12.74
CA TRP A 250 0.35 -4.86 -12.43
C TRP A 250 -1.07 -5.01 -12.99
N LEU A 251 -1.91 -3.97 -12.86
CA LEU A 251 -3.25 -3.97 -13.43
C LEU A 251 -3.24 -4.03 -14.96
N GLN A 252 -2.39 -3.26 -15.62
CA GLN A 252 -2.25 -3.30 -17.09
C GLN A 252 -1.91 -4.72 -17.56
N ARG A 253 -0.93 -5.37 -16.91
CA ARG A 253 -0.54 -6.75 -17.25
C ARG A 253 -1.64 -7.77 -16.94
N LEU A 254 -2.35 -7.61 -15.83
CA LEU A 254 -3.45 -8.52 -15.45
C LEU A 254 -4.65 -8.41 -16.42
N PHE A 255 -4.97 -7.21 -16.87
CA PHE A 255 -6.06 -6.97 -17.82
C PHE A 255 -5.62 -7.08 -19.29
N GLU A 256 -4.34 -7.38 -19.55
CA GLU A 256 -3.75 -7.40 -20.90
C GLU A 256 -3.96 -6.08 -21.66
N ILE A 257 -3.91 -4.95 -20.94
CA ILE A 257 -4.08 -3.60 -21.47
C ILE A 257 -2.71 -3.01 -21.84
N GLU A 258 -2.54 -2.67 -23.12
CA GLU A 258 -1.45 -1.83 -23.62
C GLU A 258 -1.58 -0.36 -23.19
#